data_AF-A0A066WIP8-F1
#
_entry.id   AF-A0A066WIP8-F1
#
_cell.length_a   1.000
_cell.length_b   1.000
_cell.length_c   1.000
_cell.angle_alpha   90.00
_cell.angle_beta   90.00
_cell.angle_gamma   90.00
#
_symmetry.space_group_name_H-M   'P 1'
#
loop_
_entity.id
_entity.type
_entity.pdbx_description
1 polymer ?
#
loop_
_entity_poly.entity_id
_entity_poly.type
_entity_poly.pdbx_seq_one_letter_code
_entity_poly.pdbx_strand_id
1 'polypeptide(L)'
;MSEQSFFIPKFFENNDYFIDEKVNYFKFGNTYNVFDKSGEQVGVINQKVTGWHKFLRLFLNKAMFPFLLEVHNMDNDLQVSIKRGWTFWMSKIVIVDSNDKTIGTIKQKFKFFKPTFIIENAEGKTIARITGDWKAWDFKINDANEKPIGTINKKWGGVMKEVFTRADKYYVAVNPDYTEIANKMTIVSCAITIDMVLKNNK
;
A
#
# COMPACT_ATOMS: atom_id res chain seq x y z
N MET A 1 17.28 7.49 28.24
CA MET A 1 16.75 7.39 26.87
C MET A 1 15.25 7.29 27.00
N SER A 2 14.52 8.35 26.63
CA SER A 2 13.05 8.35 26.72
C SER A 2 12.48 7.34 25.73
N GLU A 3 11.72 6.37 26.22
CA GLU A 3 10.80 5.58 25.40
C GLU A 3 9.84 6.56 24.74
N GLN A 4 10.07 6.89 23.46
CA GLN A 4 9.04 7.53 22.66
C GLN A 4 7.96 6.48 22.49
N SER A 5 6.83 6.67 23.18
CA SER A 5 5.65 5.85 23.00
C SER A 5 5.27 5.87 21.52
N PHE A 6 5.33 4.69 20.90
CA PHE A 6 4.95 4.53 19.50
C PHE A 6 3.43 4.74 19.40
N PHE A 7 3.02 5.95 19.03
CA PHE A 7 1.61 6.26 18.80
C PHE A 7 1.16 5.56 17.52
N ILE A 8 0.11 4.75 17.62
CA ILE A 8 -0.51 4.10 16.47
C ILE A 8 -1.60 5.03 15.98
N PRO A 9 -1.56 5.49 14.73
CA PRO A 9 -2.68 6.23 14.20
C PRO A 9 -3.91 5.31 14.08
N LYS A 10 -5.09 5.82 14.46
CA LYS A 10 -6.39 5.10 14.42
C LYS A 10 -6.64 4.38 13.09
N PHE A 11 -6.16 4.97 11.98
CA PHE A 11 -6.22 4.36 10.66
C PHE A 11 -5.69 2.91 10.65
N PHE A 12 -4.57 2.63 11.33
CA PHE A 12 -3.87 1.34 11.36
C PHE A 12 -4.38 0.35 12.42
N GLU A 13 -5.28 0.78 13.30
CA GLU A 13 -5.94 -0.12 14.27
C GLU A 13 -6.85 -1.12 13.54
N ASN A 14 -7.40 -0.71 12.38
CA ASN A 14 -8.20 -1.59 11.53
C ASN A 14 -7.40 -2.80 11.04
N ASN A 15 -8.10 -3.91 10.86
CA ASN A 15 -7.57 -5.15 10.28
C ASN A 15 -8.04 -5.39 8.85
N ASP A 16 -9.03 -4.61 8.43
CA ASP A 16 -9.80 -4.80 7.21
C ASP A 16 -9.87 -3.48 6.47
N TYR A 17 -9.48 -3.49 5.19
CA TYR A 17 -9.46 -2.29 4.35
C TYR A 17 -10.04 -2.60 2.98
N PHE A 18 -11.02 -1.82 2.56
CA PHE A 18 -11.54 -1.83 1.20
C PHE A 18 -10.99 -0.62 0.45
N ILE A 19 -10.33 -0.89 -0.67
CA ILE A 19 -9.70 0.14 -1.49
C ILE A 19 -10.54 0.33 -2.75
N ASP A 20 -10.99 1.57 -2.96
CA ASP A 20 -11.85 1.97 -4.09
C ASP A 20 -11.17 3.06 -4.93
N GLU A 21 -10.70 2.69 -6.12
CA GLU A 21 -10.08 3.62 -7.07
C GLU A 21 -11.12 4.59 -7.65
N LYS A 22 -11.00 5.88 -7.32
CA LYS A 22 -11.73 6.93 -8.03
C LYS A 22 -10.88 7.38 -9.22
N VAL A 23 -11.27 6.95 -10.41
CA VAL A 23 -10.70 7.48 -11.66
C VAL A 23 -11.12 8.94 -11.81
N ASN A 24 -10.22 9.86 -11.48
CA ASN A 24 -10.41 11.27 -11.73
C ASN A 24 -10.07 11.58 -13.19
N TYR A 25 -11.07 11.65 -14.06
CA TYR A 25 -10.89 11.93 -15.50
C TYR A 25 -10.17 13.25 -15.81
N PHE A 26 -10.09 14.18 -14.85
CA PHE A 26 -9.51 15.51 -15.03
C PHE A 26 -8.11 15.70 -14.42
N LYS A 27 -7.53 14.70 -13.73
CA LYS A 27 -6.22 14.82 -13.06
C LYS A 27 -5.40 13.55 -13.26
N PHE A 28 -4.19 13.68 -13.83
CA PHE A 28 -3.21 12.59 -14.09
C PHE A 28 -2.65 11.89 -12.83
N GLY A 29 -3.36 11.93 -11.70
CA GLY A 29 -3.03 11.25 -10.46
C GLY A 29 -4.24 10.46 -9.96
N ASN A 30 -3.98 9.26 -9.45
CA ASN A 30 -5.04 8.40 -8.94
C ASN A 30 -5.32 8.72 -7.47
N THR A 31 -6.60 8.69 -7.10
CA THR A 31 -7.06 8.81 -5.71
C THR A 31 -7.88 7.57 -5.37
N TYR A 32 -7.67 7.05 -4.17
CA TYR A 32 -8.36 5.86 -3.69
C TYR A 32 -9.03 6.17 -2.36
N ASN A 33 -10.31 5.84 -2.20
CA ASN A 33 -10.92 5.89 -0.86
C ASN A 33 -10.63 4.57 -0.15
N VAL A 34 -10.45 4.66 1.16
CA VAL A 34 -10.21 3.53 2.04
C VAL A 34 -11.37 3.41 3.00
N PHE A 35 -11.99 2.24 3.07
CA PHE A 35 -13.08 1.95 4.00
C PHE A 35 -12.70 0.81 4.93
N ASP A 36 -13.27 0.78 6.13
CA ASP A 36 -13.13 -0.32 7.08
C ASP A 36 -14.12 -1.47 6.78
N LYS A 37 -14.19 -2.45 7.70
CA LYS A 37 -15.15 -3.57 7.64
C LYS A 37 -16.62 -3.17 7.78
N SER A 38 -16.91 -2.02 8.38
CA SER A 38 -18.28 -1.54 8.61
C SER A 38 -18.81 -0.76 7.41
N GLY A 39 -17.91 -0.25 6.56
CA GLY A 39 -18.22 0.59 5.41
C GLY A 39 -18.06 2.06 5.66
N GLU A 40 -17.56 2.41 6.84
CA GLU A 40 -17.13 3.76 7.14
C GLU A 40 -15.84 4.05 6.36
N GLN A 41 -15.81 5.20 5.69
CA GLN A 41 -14.59 5.67 5.06
C GLN A 41 -13.61 6.08 6.17
N VAL A 42 -12.43 5.48 6.19
CA VAL A 42 -11.39 5.75 7.21
C VAL A 42 -10.22 6.57 6.67
N GLY A 43 -10.12 6.73 5.35
CA GLY A 43 -9.08 7.56 4.76
C GLY A 43 -9.11 7.66 3.25
N VAL A 44 -8.07 8.29 2.72
CA VAL A 44 -7.84 8.52 1.29
C VAL A 44 -6.36 8.32 0.97
N ILE A 45 -6.07 7.65 -0.14
CA ILE A 45 -4.73 7.54 -0.71
C ILE A 45 -4.64 8.44 -1.93
N ASN A 46 -3.70 9.39 -1.92
CA ASN A 46 -3.49 10.34 -3.00
C ASN A 46 -2.15 10.11 -3.70
N GLN A 47 -2.17 9.95 -5.02
CA GLN A 47 -0.94 9.95 -5.81
C GLN A 47 -0.57 11.38 -6.23
N LYS A 48 0.55 11.89 -5.71
CA LYS A 48 1.14 13.16 -6.15
C LYS A 48 1.97 12.95 -7.41
N VAL A 49 1.59 13.65 -8.49
CA VAL A 49 2.36 13.68 -9.75
C VAL A 49 2.75 15.13 -10.03
N THR A 50 4.05 15.40 -10.08
CA THR A 50 4.58 16.74 -10.41
C THR A 50 4.30 17.08 -11.87
N GLY A 51 4.03 18.36 -12.15
CA GLY A 51 3.71 18.84 -13.50
C GLY A 51 4.76 18.52 -14.55
N TRP A 52 6.05 18.59 -14.21
CA TRP A 52 7.15 18.29 -15.13
C TRP A 52 7.30 16.81 -15.47
N HIS A 53 6.97 15.90 -14.54
CA HIS A 53 6.93 14.46 -14.85
C HIS A 53 5.89 14.14 -15.93
N LYS A 54 4.87 15.00 -16.11
CA LYS A 54 3.86 14.84 -17.17
C LYS A 54 4.48 14.96 -18.56
N PHE A 55 5.39 15.92 -18.76
CA PHE A 55 6.08 16.12 -20.02
C PHE A 55 7.08 14.97 -20.29
N LEU A 56 7.90 14.64 -19.29
CA LEU A 56 8.94 13.63 -19.44
C LEU A 56 8.38 12.21 -19.74
N ARG A 57 7.18 11.88 -19.27
CA ARG A 57 6.52 10.59 -19.58
C ARG A 57 6.23 10.36 -21.07
N LEU A 58 6.27 11.42 -21.89
CA LEU A 58 6.15 11.31 -23.35
C LEU A 58 7.44 10.80 -24.00
N PHE A 59 8.58 10.93 -23.33
CA PHE A 59 9.90 10.63 -23.88
C PHE A 59 10.62 9.49 -23.14
N LEU A 60 10.22 9.18 -21.90
CA LEU A 60 10.89 8.21 -21.03
C LEU A 60 9.92 7.12 -20.56
N ASN A 61 10.45 5.91 -20.31
CA ASN A 61 9.66 4.79 -19.81
C ASN A 61 9.07 5.09 -18.41
N LYS A 62 7.75 4.91 -18.27
CA LYS A 62 6.98 5.12 -17.03
C LYS A 62 7.58 4.40 -15.82
N ALA A 63 8.14 3.20 -16.01
CA ALA A 63 8.73 2.41 -14.92
C ALA A 63 9.88 3.15 -14.19
N MET A 64 10.57 4.08 -14.87
CA MET A 64 11.70 4.82 -14.29
C MET A 64 11.27 6.00 -13.41
N PHE A 65 10.02 6.46 -13.53
CA PHE A 65 9.58 7.70 -12.92
C PHE A 65 9.42 7.61 -11.41
N PRO A 66 9.74 8.70 -10.68
CA PRO A 66 9.38 8.82 -9.28
C PRO A 66 7.87 8.80 -9.09
N PHE A 67 7.44 8.30 -7.94
CA PHE A 67 6.07 8.49 -7.47
C PHE A 67 6.05 8.80 -5.98
N LEU A 68 4.99 9.47 -5.56
CA LEU A 68 4.67 9.72 -4.16
C LEU A 68 3.19 9.38 -3.96
N LEU A 69 2.92 8.51 -3.00
CA LEU A 69 1.59 8.20 -2.49
C LEU A 69 1.52 8.69 -1.05
N GLU A 70 0.43 9.36 -0.70
CA GLU A 70 0.18 9.82 0.67
C GLU A 70 -1.13 9.23 1.14
N VAL A 71 -1.12 8.64 2.33
CA VAL A 71 -2.30 8.10 2.99
C VAL A 71 -2.72 9.09 4.07
N HIS A 72 -3.95 9.58 3.96
CA HIS A 72 -4.55 10.51 4.93
C HIS A 72 -5.74 9.85 5.63
N ASN A 73 -5.98 10.22 6.89
CA ASN A 73 -7.23 9.90 7.57
C ASN A 73 -8.37 10.83 7.09
N MET A 74 -9.55 10.70 7.69
CA MET A 74 -10.71 11.56 7.37
C MET A 74 -10.56 13.01 7.83
N ASP A 75 -9.71 13.26 8.83
CA ASP A 75 -9.34 14.60 9.30
C ASP A 75 -8.27 15.27 8.40
N ASN A 76 -7.85 14.59 7.33
CA ASN A 76 -6.81 14.99 6.38
C ASN A 76 -5.38 15.00 6.96
N ASP A 77 -5.17 14.43 8.14
CA ASP A 77 -3.85 14.20 8.70
C ASP A 77 -3.09 13.15 7.90
N LEU A 78 -1.84 13.46 7.55
CA LEU A 78 -0.94 12.51 6.92
C LEU A 78 -0.64 11.36 7.89
N GLN A 79 -0.90 10.13 7.45
CA GLN A 79 -0.63 8.92 8.22
C GLN A 79 0.73 8.32 7.83
N VAL A 80 0.93 8.14 6.52
CA VAL A 80 2.17 7.63 5.92
C VAL A 80 2.37 8.15 4.50
N SER A 81 3.63 8.23 4.08
CA SER A 81 4.05 8.49 2.71
C SER A 81 4.80 7.29 2.13
N ILE A 82 4.40 6.86 0.94
CA ILE A 82 5.07 5.79 0.17
C ILE A 82 5.71 6.43 -1.06
N LYS A 83 7.04 6.48 -1.08
CA LYS A 83 7.79 7.21 -2.12
C LYS A 83 8.84 6.36 -2.80
N ARG A 84 9.01 6.62 -4.10
CA ARG A 84 10.06 6.04 -4.93
C ARG A 84 10.74 7.14 -5.72
N GLY A 85 12.07 7.14 -5.70
CA GLY A 85 12.87 8.04 -6.54
C GLY A 85 13.00 7.55 -7.99
N TRP A 86 13.86 8.23 -8.76
CA TRP A 86 14.28 7.77 -10.07
C TRP A 86 14.99 6.42 -9.96
N THR A 87 14.70 5.49 -10.87
CA THR A 87 15.40 4.20 -10.94
C THR A 87 15.53 3.74 -12.37
N PHE A 88 16.57 2.95 -12.64
CA PHE A 88 16.85 2.37 -13.95
C PHE A 88 16.80 0.84 -13.96
N TRP A 89 16.58 0.19 -12.80
CA TRP A 89 16.51 -1.28 -12.73
C TRP A 89 15.62 -1.79 -11.59
N MET A 90 16.14 -1.83 -10.36
CA MET A 90 15.42 -2.32 -9.18
C MET A 90 15.01 -1.14 -8.30
N SER A 91 13.71 -0.96 -8.12
CA SER A 91 13.16 0.10 -7.28
C SER A 91 13.18 -0.29 -5.80
N LYS A 92 13.83 0.56 -4.99
CA LYS A 92 13.60 0.60 -3.54
C LYS A 92 12.49 1.61 -3.28
N ILE A 93 11.38 1.17 -2.73
CA ILE A 93 10.26 2.03 -2.33
C ILE A 93 10.37 2.22 -0.82
N VAL A 94 10.26 3.46 -0.35
CA VAL A 94 10.43 3.83 1.06
C VAL A 94 9.07 4.20 1.63
N ILE A 95 8.78 3.68 2.83
CA ILE A 95 7.60 4.02 3.62
C ILE A 95 8.05 4.89 4.78
N VAL A 96 7.41 6.05 4.91
CA VAL A 96 7.74 7.09 5.87
C VAL A 96 6.48 7.40 6.68
N ASP A 97 6.62 7.57 7.99
CA ASP A 97 5.51 8.00 8.85
C ASP A 97 5.20 9.51 8.71
N SER A 98 4.25 9.99 9.51
CA SER A 98 3.84 11.40 9.55
C SER A 98 4.91 12.36 10.07
N ASN A 99 5.96 11.85 10.71
CA ASN A 99 7.09 12.63 11.25
C ASN A 99 8.33 12.58 10.34
N ASP A 100 8.15 12.21 9.08
CA ASP A 100 9.23 12.01 8.11
C ASP A 100 10.26 10.93 8.47
N LYS A 101 9.95 10.04 9.42
CA LYS A 101 10.81 8.92 9.80
C LYS A 101 10.53 7.71 8.93
N THR A 102 11.59 7.11 8.39
CA THR A 102 11.46 5.85 7.63
C THR A 102 11.06 4.72 8.58
N ILE A 103 9.92 4.09 8.30
CA ILE A 103 9.40 2.95 9.07
C ILE A 103 9.62 1.62 8.37
N GLY A 104 9.81 1.64 7.05
CA GLY A 104 10.14 0.44 6.29
C GLY A 104 10.36 0.67 4.81
N THR A 105 10.67 -0.41 4.10
CA THR A 105 10.93 -0.38 2.67
C THR A 105 10.34 -1.58 1.96
N ILE A 106 10.01 -1.41 0.68
CA ILE A 106 9.48 -2.45 -0.19
C ILE A 106 10.52 -2.74 -1.28
N LYS A 107 10.90 -4.01 -1.39
CA LYS A 107 11.72 -4.52 -2.49
C LYS A 107 10.88 -5.46 -3.35
N GLN A 108 10.74 -5.12 -4.63
CA GLN A 108 10.03 -5.96 -5.57
C GLN A 108 10.97 -7.01 -6.15
N LYS A 109 10.56 -8.29 -6.12
CA LYS A 109 11.20 -9.39 -6.84
C LYS A 109 10.23 -9.93 -7.88
N PHE A 110 10.63 -9.90 -9.13
CA PHE A 110 9.91 -10.56 -10.21
C PHE A 110 10.37 -12.01 -10.31
N LYS A 111 9.53 -12.94 -9.88
CA LYS A 111 9.58 -14.33 -10.35
C LYS A 111 8.56 -14.45 -11.48
N PHE A 112 8.90 -15.14 -12.57
CA PHE A 112 7.96 -15.36 -13.68
C PHE A 112 6.56 -15.75 -13.15
N PHE A 113 5.54 -14.97 -13.50
CA PHE A 113 4.12 -15.09 -13.11
C PHE A 113 3.71 -14.85 -11.65
N LYS A 114 4.63 -14.72 -10.68
CA LYS A 114 4.29 -14.49 -9.26
C LYS A 114 5.10 -13.32 -8.71
N PRO A 115 4.59 -12.08 -8.76
CA PRO A 115 5.25 -10.96 -8.11
C PRO A 115 5.37 -11.22 -6.60
N THR A 116 6.55 -10.94 -6.05
CA THR A 116 6.81 -10.97 -4.62
C THR A 116 7.27 -9.59 -4.18
N PHE A 117 6.59 -9.05 -3.16
CA PHE A 117 7.00 -7.84 -2.46
C PHE A 117 7.60 -8.25 -1.13
N ILE A 118 8.88 -7.94 -0.94
CA ILE A 118 9.57 -8.12 0.33
C ILE A 118 9.44 -6.82 1.10
N ILE A 119 8.88 -6.91 2.31
CA ILE A 119 8.68 -5.78 3.21
C ILE A 119 9.74 -5.86 4.30
N GLU A 120 10.52 -4.79 4.43
CA GLU A 120 11.56 -4.64 5.45
C GLU A 120 11.18 -3.54 6.43
N ASN A 121 11.53 -3.70 7.70
CA ASN A 121 11.44 -2.62 8.68
C ASN A 121 12.53 -1.55 8.46
N ALA A 122 12.56 -0.52 9.31
CA ALA A 122 13.57 0.54 9.27
C ALA A 122 15.03 0.05 9.40
N GLU A 123 15.24 -1.10 10.04
CA GLU A 123 16.56 -1.74 10.22
C GLU A 123 16.96 -2.60 9.01
N GLY A 124 16.09 -2.75 8.01
CA GLY A 124 16.34 -3.61 6.85
C GLY A 124 16.04 -5.09 7.08
N LYS A 125 15.48 -5.47 8.24
CA LYS A 125 15.03 -6.84 8.51
C LYS A 125 13.74 -7.11 7.76
N THR A 126 13.66 -8.22 7.03
CA THR A 126 12.41 -8.66 6.40
C THR A 126 11.39 -8.99 7.48
N ILE A 127 10.22 -8.35 7.42
CA ILE A 127 9.11 -8.52 8.36
C ILE A 127 7.92 -9.23 7.74
N ALA A 128 7.74 -9.10 6.43
CA ALA A 128 6.67 -9.76 5.70
C ALA A 128 6.97 -9.92 4.22
N ARG A 129 6.22 -10.80 3.56
CA ARG A 129 6.21 -10.99 2.11
C ARG A 129 4.79 -11.01 1.61
N ILE A 130 4.52 -10.24 0.55
CA ILE A 130 3.27 -10.31 -0.21
C ILE A 130 3.56 -11.04 -1.51
N THR A 131 2.93 -12.19 -1.73
CA THR A 131 3.10 -12.99 -2.95
C THR A 131 1.75 -13.47 -3.46
N GLY A 132 1.55 -13.45 -4.78
CA GLY A 132 0.26 -13.81 -5.34
C GLY A 132 0.18 -13.74 -6.85
N ASP A 133 -1.01 -14.03 -7.36
CA ASP A 133 -1.39 -13.79 -8.75
C ASP A 133 -2.01 -12.39 -8.86
N TRP A 134 -1.28 -11.49 -9.52
CA TRP A 134 -1.73 -10.12 -9.74
C TRP A 134 -2.90 -10.00 -10.71
N LYS A 135 -3.09 -10.96 -11.63
CA LYS A 135 -4.23 -10.97 -12.55
C LYS A 135 -5.50 -11.38 -11.82
N ALA A 136 -5.40 -12.43 -11.01
CA ALA A 136 -6.51 -12.93 -10.22
C ALA A 136 -6.85 -12.04 -9.01
N TRP A 137 -5.93 -11.14 -8.63
CA TRP A 137 -5.98 -10.42 -7.35
C TRP A 137 -6.16 -11.42 -6.21
N ASP A 138 -5.18 -12.31 -6.08
CA ASP A 138 -5.11 -13.27 -4.98
C ASP A 138 -3.68 -13.26 -4.44
N PHE A 139 -3.47 -12.45 -3.40
CA PHE A 139 -2.19 -12.34 -2.71
C PHE A 139 -2.30 -12.81 -1.26
N LYS A 140 -1.25 -13.47 -0.82
CA LYS A 140 -1.02 -13.87 0.56
C LYS A 140 0.01 -12.95 1.19
N ILE A 141 -0.26 -12.53 2.42
CA ILE A 141 0.67 -11.81 3.28
C ILE A 141 1.17 -12.80 4.33
N ASN A 142 2.46 -13.11 4.27
CA ASN A 142 3.11 -13.98 5.24
C ASN A 142 4.15 -13.18 6.02
N ASP A 143 4.35 -13.51 7.29
CA ASP A 143 5.43 -12.92 8.10
C ASP A 143 6.82 -13.43 7.67
N ALA A 144 7.85 -13.02 8.41
CA ALA A 144 9.23 -13.45 8.15
C ALA A 144 9.41 -14.98 8.23
N ASN A 145 8.61 -15.66 9.06
CA ASN A 145 8.62 -17.11 9.32
C ASN A 145 7.65 -17.90 8.43
N GLU A 146 7.11 -17.26 7.38
CA GLU A 146 6.13 -17.84 6.46
C GLU A 146 4.75 -18.14 7.07
N LYS A 147 4.47 -17.67 8.29
CA LYS A 147 3.14 -17.77 8.90
C LYS A 147 2.17 -16.83 8.15
N PRO A 148 0.97 -17.30 7.78
CA PRO A 148 -0.03 -16.43 7.14
C PRO A 148 -0.54 -15.39 8.14
N ILE A 149 -0.44 -14.12 7.75
CA ILE A 149 -0.87 -12.97 8.55
C ILE A 149 -1.86 -12.07 7.82
N GLY A 150 -2.23 -12.38 6.57
CA GLY A 150 -3.21 -11.59 5.84
C GLY A 150 -3.38 -11.99 4.39
N THR A 151 -4.30 -11.32 3.70
CA THR A 151 -4.59 -11.54 2.28
C THR A 151 -4.96 -10.24 1.58
N ILE A 152 -4.80 -10.22 0.25
CA ILE A 152 -5.32 -9.15 -0.62
C ILE A 152 -6.11 -9.83 -1.73
N ASN A 153 -7.40 -9.51 -1.84
CA ASN A 153 -8.25 -10.15 -2.83
C ASN A 153 -9.35 -9.24 -3.43
N LYS A 154 -9.91 -9.66 -4.57
CA LYS A 154 -11.11 -9.05 -5.16
C LYS A 154 -12.43 -9.63 -4.64
N LYS A 155 -12.38 -10.68 -3.81
CA LYS A 155 -13.56 -11.42 -3.36
C LYS A 155 -13.67 -11.34 -1.86
N TRP A 156 -14.60 -10.53 -1.38
CA TRP A 156 -14.99 -10.46 0.03
C TRP A 156 -16.40 -11.04 0.22
N GLY A 157 -16.70 -11.50 1.44
CA GLY A 157 -17.99 -12.09 1.81
C GLY A 157 -18.96 -11.08 2.44
N GLY A 158 -20.22 -11.49 2.63
CA GLY A 158 -21.21 -10.79 3.46
C GLY A 158 -21.90 -9.59 2.83
N VAL A 159 -22.51 -8.75 3.68
CA VAL A 159 -23.33 -7.56 3.36
C VAL A 159 -22.56 -6.55 2.49
N MET A 160 -21.24 -6.49 2.66
CA MET A 160 -20.37 -5.59 1.92
C MET A 160 -20.27 -5.93 0.43
N LYS A 161 -20.60 -7.15 0.02
CA LYS A 161 -20.53 -7.60 -1.37
C LYS A 161 -21.46 -6.82 -2.28
N GLU A 162 -22.58 -6.34 -1.75
CA GLU A 162 -23.59 -5.56 -2.49
C GLU A 162 -23.17 -4.09 -2.68
N VAL A 163 -22.49 -3.49 -1.67
CA VAL A 163 -22.02 -2.09 -1.71
C VAL A 163 -20.77 -1.93 -2.58
N PHE A 164 -19.93 -2.98 -2.68
CA PHE A 164 -18.61 -2.90 -3.34
C PHE A 164 -18.53 -3.66 -4.68
N THR A 165 -19.64 -3.94 -5.36
CA THR A 165 -19.73 -4.77 -6.60
C THR A 165 -18.88 -4.35 -7.83
N ARG A 166 -18.11 -3.25 -7.78
CA ARG A 166 -17.32 -2.78 -8.95
C ARG A 166 -15.98 -3.51 -9.08
N ALA A 167 -15.57 -3.75 -10.32
CA ALA A 167 -14.35 -4.49 -10.68
C ALA A 167 -13.03 -3.84 -10.24
N ASP A 168 -13.05 -2.55 -9.87
CA ASP A 168 -11.86 -1.73 -9.55
C ASP A 168 -11.59 -1.62 -8.05
N LYS A 169 -12.22 -2.48 -7.24
CA LYS A 169 -12.04 -2.55 -5.79
C LYS A 169 -11.25 -3.78 -5.39
N TYR A 170 -10.48 -3.67 -4.31
CA TYR A 170 -9.87 -4.82 -3.65
C TYR A 170 -9.91 -4.66 -2.14
N TYR A 171 -9.79 -5.80 -1.46
CA TYR A 171 -9.89 -5.94 -0.03
C TYR A 171 -8.58 -6.45 0.54
N VAL A 172 -8.12 -5.82 1.62
CA VAL A 172 -6.93 -6.19 2.38
C VAL A 172 -7.40 -6.62 3.77
N ALA A 173 -7.03 -7.84 4.17
CA ALA A 173 -7.25 -8.35 5.51
C ALA A 173 -5.92 -8.67 6.17
N VAL A 174 -5.73 -8.24 7.41
CA VAL A 174 -4.61 -8.60 8.28
C VAL A 174 -5.18 -9.35 9.49
N ASN A 175 -4.48 -10.39 9.94
CA ASN A 175 -4.89 -11.18 11.08
C ASN A 175 -4.98 -10.28 12.34
N PRO A 176 -6.13 -10.23 13.03
CA PRO A 176 -6.28 -9.48 14.28
C PRO A 176 -5.28 -9.86 15.38
N ASP A 177 -4.80 -11.10 15.38
CA ASP A 177 -3.81 -11.61 16.34
C ASP A 177 -2.37 -11.19 16.01
N TYR A 178 -2.14 -10.42 14.94
CA TYR A 178 -0.82 -9.90 14.61
C TYR A 178 -0.48 -8.71 15.52
N THR A 179 0.39 -8.97 16.51
CA THR A 179 0.68 -8.04 17.61
C THR A 179 1.83 -7.08 17.36
N GLU A 180 2.64 -7.30 16.31
CA GLU A 180 3.79 -6.44 16.00
C GLU A 180 3.34 -5.15 15.31
N ILE A 181 2.83 -4.22 16.11
CA ILE A 181 2.22 -2.95 15.68
C ILE A 181 3.07 -2.14 14.68
N ALA A 182 4.36 -1.92 14.98
CA ALA A 182 5.23 -1.13 14.11
C ALA A 182 5.40 -1.78 12.73
N ASN A 183 5.43 -3.11 12.70
CA ASN A 183 5.48 -3.88 11.47
C ASN A 183 4.12 -3.85 10.76
N LYS A 184 3.01 -3.89 11.51
CA LYS A 184 1.63 -3.81 10.97
C LYS A 184 1.44 -2.55 10.14
N MET A 185 1.87 -1.39 10.64
CA MET A 185 1.78 -0.13 9.89
C MET A 185 2.49 -0.23 8.53
N THR A 186 3.71 -0.75 8.51
CA THR A 186 4.50 -0.93 7.28
C THR A 186 3.84 -1.94 6.34
N ILE A 187 3.33 -3.06 6.87
CA ILE A 187 2.68 -4.13 6.11
C ILE A 187 1.37 -3.63 5.48
N VAL A 188 0.51 -2.99 6.27
CA VAL A 188 -0.76 -2.41 5.80
C VAL A 188 -0.48 -1.37 4.74
N SER A 189 0.46 -0.45 4.97
CA SER A 189 0.84 0.59 4.00
C SER A 189 1.25 -0.01 2.64
N CYS A 190 2.04 -1.09 2.65
CA CYS A 190 2.40 -1.81 1.43
C CYS A 190 1.19 -2.50 0.78
N ALA A 191 0.34 -3.15 1.57
CA ALA A 191 -0.81 -3.90 1.07
C ALA A 191 -1.87 -3.00 0.44
N ILE A 192 -2.23 -1.88 1.09
CA ILE A 192 -3.23 -0.95 0.58
C ILE A 192 -2.73 -0.14 -0.63
N THR A 193 -1.42 -0.10 -0.90
CA THR A 193 -0.85 0.62 -2.05
C THR A 193 -0.33 -0.28 -3.17
N ILE A 194 -0.52 -1.60 -3.06
CA ILE A 194 0.07 -2.59 -3.97
C ILE A 194 -0.33 -2.37 -5.43
N ASP A 195 -1.58 -1.96 -5.69
CA ASP A 195 -2.08 -1.65 -7.04
C ASP A 195 -1.23 -0.57 -7.72
N MET A 196 -1.00 0.52 -6.99
CA MET A 196 -0.27 1.69 -7.45
C MET A 196 1.18 1.33 -7.71
N VAL A 197 1.78 0.52 -6.83
CA VAL A 197 3.15 0.01 -7.03
C VAL A 197 3.22 -0.87 -8.28
N LEU A 198 2.27 -1.77 -8.50
CA LEU A 198 2.22 -2.61 -9.70
C LEU A 198 2.02 -1.79 -10.99
N LYS A 199 1.11 -0.81 -10.99
CA LYS A 199 0.82 0.08 -12.13
C LYS A 199 1.96 1.03 -12.48
N ASN A 200 2.82 1.38 -11.53
CA ASN A 200 4.00 2.24 -11.75
C ASN A 200 5.26 1.45 -12.18
N ASN A 201 5.20 0.11 -12.22
CA ASN A 201 6.30 -0.74 -12.69
C ASN A 201 5.97 -1.48 -14.01
N LYS A 202 4.81 -1.19 -14.62
CA LYS A 202 4.46 -1.57 -15.99
C LYS A 202 4.73 -0.40 -16.92
#